data_AF-A0A7J8J7W0-F1
#
_entry.id   AF-A0A7J8J7W0-F1
#
_cell.length_a   1.000
_cell.length_b   1.000
_cell.length_c   1.000
_cell.angle_alpha   90.00
_cell.angle_beta   90.00
_cell.angle_gamma   90.00
#
_symmetry.space_group_name_H-M   'P 1'
#
loop_
_entity.id
_entity.type
_entity.pdbx_description
1 polymer ?
#
loop_
_entity_poly.entity_id
_entity_poly.type
_entity_poly.pdbx_seq_one_letter_code
_entity_poly.pdbx_strand_id
1 'polypeptide(L)'
;MVAANALFLRSVAEEQPGHHCGTLRVLNSYWVGKDSTYKLFEAILIDPFHKAIRRNPDTQWIIKPVHKHREMRGLTSAGRKSCGLGKGHKFHHTIDGSRPAAWRRRNTLLLHYYR
;
A
#
# COMPACT_ATOMS: atom_id res chain seq x y z
N MET A 1 0.65 -19.87 -20.85
CA MET A 1 0.05 -18.56 -20.53
C MET A 1 0.45 -18.17 -19.12
N VAL A 2 1.56 -17.46 -18.97
CA VAL A 2 2.08 -17.07 -17.65
C VAL A 2 1.21 -15.95 -17.12
N ALA A 3 0.38 -16.24 -16.12
CA ALA A 3 -0.28 -15.23 -15.31
C ALA A 3 0.79 -14.53 -14.47
N ALA A 4 1.58 -13.63 -15.08
CA ALA A 4 2.44 -12.72 -14.35
C ALA A 4 1.54 -11.95 -13.37
N ASN A 5 1.72 -12.27 -12.08
CA ASN A 5 0.87 -11.89 -10.96
C ASN A 5 0.35 -10.45 -11.09
N ALA A 6 -0.94 -10.29 -11.40
CA ALA A 6 -1.57 -8.99 -11.60
C ALA A 6 -1.46 -8.07 -10.36
N LEU A 7 -1.20 -8.64 -9.19
CA LEU A 7 -1.02 -7.94 -7.91
C LEU A 7 0.26 -7.09 -7.88
N PHE A 8 1.35 -7.54 -8.51
CA PHE A 8 2.62 -6.79 -8.52
C PHE A 8 2.56 -5.61 -9.50
N LEU A 9 2.10 -5.86 -10.73
CA LEU A 9 2.05 -4.86 -11.79
C LEU A 9 1.14 -3.67 -11.46
N ARG A 10 0.05 -3.92 -10.73
CA ARG A 10 -0.84 -2.85 -10.26
C ARG A 10 -0.18 -1.94 -9.22
N SER A 11 0.65 -2.48 -8.32
CA SER A 11 1.39 -1.67 -7.34
C SER A 11 2.44 -0.80 -8.04
N VAL A 12 3.15 -1.36 -9.02
CA VAL A 12 4.13 -0.62 -9.83
C VAL A 12 3.44 0.51 -10.61
N ALA A 13 2.25 0.25 -11.17
CA ALA A 13 1.46 1.27 -11.85
C ALA A 13 0.94 2.38 -10.91
N GLU A 14 0.83 2.15 -9.60
CA GLU A 14 0.50 3.18 -8.61
C GLU A 14 1.73 4.02 -8.22
N GLU A 15 2.91 3.41 -8.16
CA GLU A 15 4.16 4.08 -7.81
C GLU A 15 4.61 5.06 -8.88
N GLN A 16 4.45 4.72 -10.16
CA GLN A 16 4.85 5.58 -11.30
C GLN A 16 4.23 6.99 -11.24
N PRO A 17 2.89 7.17 -11.14
CA PRO A 17 2.27 8.49 -11.02
C PRO A 17 2.51 9.12 -9.63
N GLY A 18 2.68 8.32 -8.56
CA GLY A 18 3.02 8.85 -7.24
C GLY A 18 4.40 9.49 -7.19
N HIS A 19 5.36 8.94 -7.94
CA HIS A 19 6.69 9.51 -8.11
C HIS A 19 6.67 10.72 -9.05
N HIS A 20 5.97 10.63 -10.18
CA HIS A 20 5.86 11.74 -11.15
C HIS A 20 5.12 12.95 -10.56
N CYS A 21 4.01 12.70 -9.86
CA CYS A 21 3.15 13.71 -9.23
C CYS A 21 3.32 13.73 -7.71
N GLY A 22 4.55 13.96 -7.21
CA GLY A 22 4.85 13.88 -5.76
C GLY A 22 4.08 14.87 -4.86
N THR A 23 3.51 15.93 -5.43
CA THR A 23 2.63 16.86 -4.72
C THR A 23 1.29 16.23 -4.36
N LEU A 24 0.78 15.32 -5.20
CA LEU A 24 -0.50 14.64 -5.05
C LEU A 24 -0.37 13.41 -4.12
N ARG A 25 -1.51 12.78 -3.83
CA ARG A 25 -1.61 11.56 -3.03
C ARG A 25 -2.35 10.49 -3.80
N VAL A 26 -1.75 9.31 -3.91
CA VAL A 26 -2.40 8.15 -4.54
C VAL A 26 -3.48 7.60 -3.60
N LEU A 27 -4.71 7.51 -4.10
CA LEU A 27 -5.84 6.92 -3.38
C LEU A 27 -5.90 5.41 -3.63
N ASN A 28 -6.08 5.04 -4.89
CA ASN A 28 -6.22 3.68 -5.38
C ASN A 28 -6.04 3.64 -6.91
N SER A 29 -6.04 2.45 -7.49
CA SER A 29 -6.05 2.22 -8.93
C SER A 29 -7.12 1.22 -9.36
N TYR A 30 -7.37 1.06 -10.65
CA TYR A 30 -8.16 -0.04 -11.20
C TYR A 30 -7.65 -0.49 -12.56
N TRP A 31 -8.02 -1.71 -12.95
CA TRP A 31 -7.64 -2.29 -14.23
C TRP A 31 -8.59 -1.78 -15.32
N VAL A 32 -8.02 -1.39 -16.46
CA VAL A 32 -8.77 -0.86 -17.60
C VAL A 32 -8.80 -1.88 -18.73
N GLY A 33 -7.63 -2.39 -19.09
CA GLY A 33 -7.46 -3.23 -20.26
C GLY A 33 -6.12 -3.97 -20.23
N LYS A 34 -5.98 -4.97 -21.10
CA LYS A 34 -4.70 -5.65 -21.31
C LYS A 34 -4.57 -6.00 -22.78
N ASP A 35 -3.35 -5.88 -23.27
CA ASP A 35 -2.93 -6.40 -24.56
C ASP A 35 -1.99 -7.59 -24.33
N SER A 36 -1.41 -8.13 -25.41
CA SER A 36 -0.38 -9.16 -25.31
C SER A 36 0.87 -8.68 -24.57
N THR A 37 1.21 -7.39 -24.72
CA THR A 37 2.45 -6.80 -24.18
C THR A 37 2.23 -6.02 -22.89
N TYR A 38 1.14 -5.27 -22.76
CA TYR A 38 0.93 -4.31 -21.67
C TYR A 38 -0.35 -4.56 -20.88
N LYS A 39 -0.34 -4.14 -19.62
CA LYS A 39 -1.55 -4.04 -18.78
C LYS A 39 -1.75 -2.57 -18.41
N LEU A 40 -2.95 -2.07 -18.70
CA LEU A 40 -3.31 -0.68 -18.46
C LEU A 40 -4.07 -0.56 -17.15
N PHE A 41 -3.67 0.42 -16.35
CA PHE A 41 -4.27 0.75 -15.07
C PHE A 41 -4.51 2.26 -14.99
N GLU A 42 -5.64 2.65 -14.43
CA GLU A 42 -5.94 4.04 -14.10
C GLU A 42 -5.71 4.25 -12.60
N ALA A 43 -4.93 5.27 -12.26
CA ALA A 43 -4.63 5.66 -10.89
C ALA A 43 -5.44 6.91 -10.51
N ILE A 44 -6.03 6.87 -9.32
CA ILE A 44 -6.82 7.98 -8.76
C ILE A 44 -5.90 8.76 -7.81
N LEU A 45 -5.66 10.04 -8.13
CA LEU A 45 -4.84 10.94 -7.33
C LEU A 45 -5.69 12.07 -6.72
N ILE A 46 -5.30 12.52 -5.54
CA ILE A 46 -5.94 13.62 -4.81
C ILE A 46 -4.92 14.73 -4.55
N ASP A 47 -5.33 15.99 -4.75
CA ASP A 47 -4.57 17.15 -4.32
C ASP A 47 -4.89 17.50 -2.84
N PRO A 48 -3.92 17.36 -1.91
CA PRO A 48 -4.12 17.71 -0.51
C PRO A 48 -4.21 19.23 -0.24
N PHE A 49 -3.78 20.09 -1.18
CA PHE A 49 -3.81 21.55 -1.02
C PHE A 49 -5.11 22.18 -1.50
N HIS A 50 -5.91 21.44 -2.28
CA HIS A 50 -7.18 21.94 -2.78
C HIS A 50 -8.20 22.21 -1.66
N LYS A 51 -8.85 23.39 -1.69
CA LYS A 51 -9.76 23.84 -0.63
C LYS A 51 -10.97 22.93 -0.45
N ALA A 52 -11.52 22.35 -1.53
CA ALA A 52 -12.67 21.44 -1.42
C ALA A 52 -12.31 20.16 -0.65
N ILE A 53 -11.09 19.64 -0.83
CA ILE A 53 -10.60 18.46 -0.11
C ILE A 53 -10.31 18.80 1.36
N ARG A 54 -9.72 19.97 1.63
CA ARG A 54 -9.38 20.41 3.00
C ARG A 54 -10.59 20.75 3.86
N ARG A 55 -11.67 21.24 3.26
CA ARG A 55 -12.90 21.63 3.98
C ARG A 55 -13.87 20.47 4.18
N ASN A 56 -13.78 19.42 3.37
CA ASN A 56 -14.64 18.25 3.49
C ASN A 56 -14.09 17.29 4.58
N PRO A 57 -14.84 17.02 5.67
CA PRO A 57 -14.38 16.15 6.75
C PRO A 57 -14.14 14.69 6.30
N ASP A 58 -14.89 14.20 5.32
CA ASP A 58 -14.80 12.81 4.85
C ASP A 58 -13.49 12.51 4.12
N THR A 59 -12.94 13.52 3.44
CA THR A 59 -11.67 13.40 2.71
C THR A 59 -10.47 13.89 3.51
N GLN A 60 -10.69 14.60 4.62
CA GLN A 60 -9.64 15.29 5.36
C GLN A 60 -8.54 14.35 5.89
N TRP A 61 -8.85 13.08 6.10
CA TRP A 61 -7.87 12.09 6.55
C TRP A 61 -6.65 12.01 5.61
N ILE A 62 -6.82 12.04 4.29
CA ILE A 62 -5.73 11.84 3.30
C ILE A 62 -4.68 12.98 3.33
N ILE A 63 -5.05 14.13 3.88
CA ILE A 63 -4.23 15.35 3.91
C ILE A 63 -3.16 15.27 5.00
N LYS A 64 -3.41 14.48 6.05
CA LYS A 64 -2.49 14.34 7.17
C LYS A 64 -1.11 13.86 6.66
N PRO A 65 0.00 14.36 7.23
CA PRO A 65 1.35 14.05 6.75
C PRO A 65 1.68 12.55 6.80
N VAL A 66 1.01 11.78 7.67
CA VAL A 66 1.15 10.31 7.76
C VAL A 66 0.74 9.58 6.49
N HIS A 67 -0.01 10.21 5.58
CA HIS A 67 -0.48 9.64 4.32
C HIS A 67 0.35 10.09 3.09
N LYS A 68 1.54 10.70 3.30
CA LYS A 68 2.51 10.94 2.21
C LYS A 68 3.03 9.62 1.63
N HIS A 69 3.19 9.53 0.31
CA HIS A 69 3.76 8.35 -0.37
C HIS A 69 3.21 7.01 0.14
N ARG A 70 1.90 6.80 -0.01
CA ARG A 70 1.24 5.56 0.45
C ARG A 70 1.56 4.39 -0.48
N GLU A 71 1.66 4.68 -1.76
CA GLU A 71 2.05 3.77 -2.83
C GLU A 71 3.42 3.15 -2.55
N MET A 72 4.44 3.97 -2.25
CA MET A 72 5.80 3.50 -1.93
C MET A 72 5.90 2.70 -0.63
N ARG A 73 4.94 2.89 0.29
CA ARG A 73 4.89 2.17 1.57
C ARG A 73 3.96 0.95 1.54
N GLY A 74 3.36 0.65 0.40
CA GLY A 74 2.42 -0.47 0.26
C GLY A 74 1.12 -0.31 1.06
N LEU A 75 0.69 0.92 1.33
CA LEU A 75 -0.53 1.23 2.10
C LEU A 75 -1.79 1.41 1.23
N THR A 76 -1.65 1.33 -0.09
CA THR A 76 -2.76 1.26 -1.06
C THR A 76 -3.37 -0.14 -1.07
N SER A 77 -4.51 -0.31 -1.74
CA SER A 77 -5.18 -1.61 -1.79
C SER A 77 -4.34 -2.68 -2.51
N ALA A 78 -3.62 -2.28 -3.58
CA ALA A 78 -2.71 -3.15 -4.31
C ALA A 78 -1.48 -3.50 -3.47
N GLY A 79 -0.83 -2.50 -2.86
CA GLY A 79 0.32 -2.70 -1.97
C GLY A 79 0.01 -3.63 -0.79
N ARG A 80 -1.11 -3.39 -0.08
CA ARG A 80 -1.51 -4.22 1.07
C ARG A 80 -1.76 -5.68 0.70
N LYS A 81 -2.30 -5.95 -0.49
CA LYS A 81 -2.48 -7.33 -1.00
C LYS A 81 -1.13 -8.02 -1.22
N SER A 82 -0.14 -7.29 -1.73
CA SER A 82 1.23 -7.78 -1.93
C SER A 82 1.92 -8.12 -0.60
N CYS A 83 1.64 -7.36 0.47
CA CYS A 83 2.21 -7.60 1.80
C CYS A 83 1.75 -8.92 2.47
N GLY A 84 0.68 -9.57 1.98
CA GLY A 84 0.17 -10.82 2.57
C GLY A 84 -0.35 -10.64 3.99
N LEU A 85 -1.05 -9.54 4.26
CA LEU A 85 -1.70 -9.28 5.55
C LEU A 85 -3.08 -9.95 5.58
N GLY A 86 -3.47 -10.50 6.72
CA GLY A 86 -4.78 -11.13 6.89
C GLY A 86 -4.96 -11.71 8.29
N LYS A 87 -6.08 -12.40 8.50
CA LYS A 87 -6.44 -13.03 9.77
C LYS A 87 -6.50 -14.55 9.62
N GLY A 88 -6.14 -15.27 10.69
CA GLY A 88 -6.22 -16.73 10.75
C GLY A 88 -4.93 -17.45 10.36
N HIS A 89 -5.01 -18.79 10.32
CA HIS A 89 -3.85 -19.67 10.22
C HIS A 89 -3.06 -19.57 8.91
N LYS A 90 -3.57 -18.85 7.90
CA LYS A 90 -2.84 -18.65 6.63
C LYS A 90 -1.85 -17.49 6.71
N PHE A 91 -1.96 -16.64 7.73
CA PHE A 91 -1.24 -15.37 7.83
C PHE A 91 -0.24 -15.33 9.00
N HIS A 92 0.27 -16.50 9.42
CA HIS A 92 1.23 -16.58 10.53
C HIS A 92 2.52 -15.77 10.30
N HIS A 93 2.90 -15.55 9.04
CA HIS A 93 4.10 -14.79 8.70
C HIS A 93 3.94 -13.27 8.95
N THR A 94 2.72 -12.76 9.19
CA THR A 94 2.42 -11.33 9.29
C THR A 94 1.62 -10.96 10.55
N ILE A 95 1.64 -11.80 11.59
CA ILE A 95 0.85 -11.64 12.83
C ILE A 95 1.03 -10.26 13.47
N ASP A 96 2.26 -9.75 13.54
CA ASP A 96 2.58 -8.47 14.18
C ASP A 96 2.55 -7.29 13.19
N GLY A 97 1.66 -7.36 12.20
CA GLY A 97 1.43 -6.32 11.19
C GLY A 97 2.34 -6.37 9.97
N SER A 98 3.50 -7.03 10.03
CA SER A 98 4.38 -7.23 8.87
C SER A 98 5.30 -8.44 9.04
N ARG A 99 5.89 -8.94 7.94
CA ARG A 99 6.86 -10.05 7.98
C ARG A 99 8.11 -9.72 8.81
N PRO A 100 8.76 -8.55 8.66
CA PRO A 100 9.92 -8.22 9.47
C PRO A 100 9.60 -8.08 10.96
N ALA A 101 8.42 -7.53 11.30
CA ALA A 101 8.00 -7.43 12.71
C ALA A 101 7.81 -8.80 13.35
N ALA A 102 7.13 -9.73 12.67
CA ALA A 102 6.93 -11.09 13.17
C ALA A 102 8.25 -11.87 13.30
N TRP A 103 9.19 -11.69 12.36
CA TRP A 103 10.52 -12.27 12.44
C TRP A 103 11.32 -11.71 13.62
N ARG A 104 11.31 -10.38 13.81
CA ARG A 104 12.02 -9.72 14.92
C ARG A 104 11.53 -10.25 16.25
N ARG A 105 10.22 -10.35 16.47
CA ARG A 105 9.66 -10.87 17.73
C ARG A 105 10.10 -12.31 18.00
N ARG A 106 10.13 -13.18 16.99
CA ARG A 106 10.52 -14.59 17.15
C ARG A 106 12.00 -14.77 17.48
N ASN A 107 12.86 -13.87 17.02
CA ASN A 107 14.30 -13.94 17.22
C ASN A 107 14.81 -13.02 18.34
N THR A 108 13.92 -12.30 19.03
CA THR A 108 14.29 -11.49 20.19
C THR A 108 14.04 -12.30 21.46
N LEU A 109 15.11 -12.57 22.21
CA LEU A 109 15.01 -13.24 23.51
C LEU A 109 14.67 -12.20 24.59
N LEU A 110 13.60 -12.44 25.34
CA LEU A 110 13.18 -11.58 26.46
C LEU A 110 13.91 -12.02 27.74
N LEU A 111 14.79 -11.15 28.26
CA LEU A 111 15.47 -11.35 29.54
C LEU A 111 14.78 -10.50 30.60
N HIS A 112 13.93 -11.14 31.41
CA HIS A 112 13.31 -10.51 32.56
C HIS A 112 14.30 -10.46 33.74
N TYR A 113 14.18 -9.43 34.58
CA TYR A 113 15.09 -9.19 35.70
C TYR A 113 15.06 -10.32 36.73
N TYR A 114 13.87 -10.89 36.94
CA TYR A 114 13.66 -12.12 37.68
C TYR A 114 13.25 -13.21 36.69
N ARG A 115 13.84 -14.40 36.82
CA ARG A 115 13.53 -15.60 36.03
C ARG A 115 12.75 -16.60 36.86
#